data_AF-A0A5K3FM18-F1
#
_entry.id   AF-A0A5K3FM18-F1
#
_cell.length_a   1.000
_cell.length_b   1.000
_cell.length_c   1.000
_cell.angle_alpha   90.00
_cell.angle_beta   90.00
_cell.angle_gamma   90.00
#
_symmetry.space_group_name_H-M   'P 1'
#
loop_
_entity.id
_entity.type
_entity.pdbx_description
1 polymer ?
#
loop_
_entity_poly.entity_id
_entity_poly.type
_entity_poly.pdbx_seq_one_letter_code
_entity_poly.pdbx_strand_id
1 'polypeptide(L)'
;MQKVVYVLAVIELALAQFPSESERDEITERLASIREAVQPPASNMHLLRYSEEMEKVAMKWVSRCIYRYPYSDTYPEFNGTGLSIDLSAKKPKFTDAFYYAYTG
;
A
#
# COMPACT_ATOMS: atom_id res chain seq x y z
N MET A 1 18.19 -10.27 30.02
CA MET A 1 18.14 -9.01 29.24
C MET A 1 18.40 -9.23 27.76
N GLN A 2 19.46 -9.93 27.34
CA GLN A 2 19.73 -10.27 25.92
C GLN A 2 18.53 -10.89 25.18
N LYS A 3 17.88 -11.91 25.76
CA LYS A 3 16.70 -12.55 25.15
C LYS A 3 15.54 -11.58 24.89
N VAL A 4 15.34 -10.59 25.77
CA VAL A 4 14.29 -9.57 25.62
C VAL A 4 14.64 -8.59 24.51
N VAL A 5 15.91 -8.21 24.38
CA VAL A 5 16.41 -7.36 23.29
C VAL A 5 16.24 -8.06 21.94
N TYR A 6 16.57 -9.35 21.84
CA TYR A 6 16.36 -10.11 20.60
C TYR A 6 14.87 -10.22 20.23
N VAL A 7 13.99 -10.44 21.21
CA VAL A 7 12.54 -10.51 20.96
C VAL A 7 11.99 -9.16 20.48
N LEU A 8 12.41 -8.04 21.09
CA LEU A 8 11.99 -6.70 20.66
C LEU A 8 12.49 -6.36 19.25
N ALA A 9 13.75 -6.67 18.94
CA ALA A 9 14.31 -6.46 17.60
C ALA A 9 13.59 -7.31 16.52
N VAL A 10 13.16 -8.52 16.86
CA VAL A 10 12.39 -9.39 15.94
C VAL A 10 10.96 -8.87 15.73
N ILE A 11 10.34 -8.28 16.76
CA ILE A 11 9.00 -7.68 16.64
C ILE A 11 9.02 -6.47 15.70
N GLU A 12 10.05 -5.61 15.78
CA GLU A 12 10.18 -4.45 14.88
C GLU A 12 10.33 -4.84 13.41
N LEU A 13 10.93 -5.99 13.12
CA LEU A 13 11.07 -6.50 11.74
C LEU A 13 9.78 -7.11 11.18
N ALA A 14 8.85 -7.53 12.05
CA ALA A 14 7.62 -8.21 11.66
C ALA A 14 6.41 -7.28 11.50
N LEU A 15 6.49 -6.04 12.00
CA LEU A 15 5.40 -5.08 11.92
C LEU A 15 5.34 -4.46 10.53
N ALA A 16 4.15 -4.48 9.93
CA ALA A 16 3.86 -3.66 8.76
C ALA A 16 4.16 -2.20 9.12
N GLN A 17 4.91 -1.50 8.27
CA GLN A 17 5.29 -0.11 8.46
C GLN A 17 4.27 0.81 7.78
N PHE A 18 3.82 1.85 8.49
CA PHE A 18 3.02 2.91 7.89
C PHE A 18 3.94 3.88 7.14
N PRO A 19 3.51 4.46 6.01
CA PRO A 19 4.28 5.49 5.35
C PRO A 19 4.36 6.76 6.22
N SER A 20 5.52 7.39 6.20
CA SER A 20 5.75 8.73 6.73
C SER A 20 4.96 9.78 5.93
N GLU A 21 4.81 10.99 6.47
CA GLU A 21 4.13 12.10 5.77
C GLU A 21 4.70 12.36 4.37
N SER A 22 6.03 12.42 4.24
CA SER A 22 6.69 12.56 2.94
C SER A 22 6.42 11.40 1.98
N GLU A 23 6.32 10.17 2.49
CA GLU A 23 5.98 9.01 1.65
C GLU A 23 4.52 9.03 1.22
N ARG A 24 3.61 9.53 2.06
CA ARG A 24 2.19 9.71 1.71
C ARG A 24 2.01 10.77 0.62
N ASP A 25 2.77 11.86 0.71
CA ASP A 25 2.80 12.90 -0.33
C ASP A 25 3.37 12.33 -1.64
N GLU A 26 4.49 11.61 -1.58
CA GLU A 26 5.11 10.98 -2.76
C GLU A 26 4.16 9.98 -3.46
N ILE A 27 3.44 9.16 -2.69
CA ILE A 27 2.40 8.25 -3.20
C ILE A 27 1.30 9.04 -3.94
N THR A 28 0.83 10.12 -3.34
CA THR A 28 -0.29 10.92 -3.88
C THR A 28 0.13 11.64 -5.17
N GLU A 29 1.33 12.24 -5.18
CA GLU A 29 1.89 12.90 -6.37
C GLU A 29 2.13 11.91 -7.51
N ARG A 30 2.70 10.73 -7.21
CA ARG A 30 2.93 9.69 -8.22
C ARG A 30 1.63 9.24 -8.88
N LEU A 31 0.61 8.98 -8.08
CA LEU A 31 -0.71 8.58 -8.57
C LEU A 31 -1.40 9.70 -9.35
N ALA A 32 -1.27 10.97 -8.93
CA ALA A 32 -1.77 12.11 -9.67
C ALA A 32 -1.12 12.20 -11.06
N SER A 33 0.21 12.11 -11.13
CA SER A 33 0.98 12.12 -12.39
C SER A 33 0.55 11.01 -13.35
N ILE A 34 0.37 9.78 -12.85
CA ILE A 34 -0.12 8.65 -13.67
C ILE A 34 -1.52 8.94 -14.21
N ARG A 35 -2.42 9.47 -13.36
CA ARG A 35 -3.82 9.74 -13.72
C ARG A 35 -3.97 10.90 -14.69
N GLU A 36 -3.09 11.88 -14.64
CA GLU A 36 -3.03 13.01 -15.58
C GLU A 36 -2.53 12.58 -16.96
N ALA A 37 -1.63 11.60 -17.02
CA ALA A 37 -0.97 11.16 -18.25
C ALA A 37 -1.73 10.08 -19.03
N VAL A 38 -2.90 9.64 -18.57
CA VAL A 38 -3.66 8.54 -19.20
C VAL A 38 -4.04 8.86 -20.64
N GLN A 39 -3.96 7.84 -21.51
CA GLN A 39 -4.41 7.92 -22.89
C GLN A 39 -5.46 6.83 -23.19
N PRO A 40 -6.62 7.20 -23.77
CA PRO A 40 -7.03 8.57 -24.12
C PRO A 40 -7.26 9.45 -22.88
N PRO A 41 -7.21 10.80 -23.02
CA PRO A 41 -7.45 11.71 -21.91
C PRO A 41 -8.82 11.47 -21.28
N ALA A 42 -8.87 11.35 -19.96
CA ALA A 42 -10.11 11.14 -19.22
C ALA A 42 -10.81 12.48 -18.93
N SER A 43 -12.09 12.58 -19.25
CA SER A 43 -12.87 13.82 -19.05
C SER A 43 -13.35 14.04 -17.60
N ASN A 44 -13.26 13.03 -16.74
CA ASN A 44 -13.83 13.03 -15.38
C ASN A 44 -12.94 12.33 -14.34
N MET A 45 -11.62 12.40 -14.51
CA MET A 45 -10.68 11.78 -13.57
C MET A 45 -10.56 12.64 -12.30
N HIS A 46 -11.13 12.19 -11.18
CA HIS A 46 -11.07 12.93 -9.93
C HIS A 46 -9.66 12.98 -9.33
N LEU A 47 -9.32 14.10 -8.67
CA LEU A 47 -8.07 14.24 -7.91
C LEU A 47 -8.10 13.31 -6.70
N LEU A 48 -7.00 12.59 -6.47
CA LEU A 48 -6.85 11.72 -5.31
C LEU A 48 -6.40 12.52 -4.09
N ARG A 49 -6.80 12.04 -2.91
CA ARG A 49 -6.28 12.47 -1.62
C ARG A 49 -5.88 11.25 -0.82
N TYR A 50 -4.79 11.35 -0.08
CA TYR A 50 -4.41 10.32 0.85
C TYR A 50 -5.48 10.17 1.94
N SER A 51 -5.82 8.92 2.29
CA SER A 51 -6.76 8.62 3.39
C SER A 51 -6.06 7.71 4.39
N GLU A 52 -5.92 8.21 5.62
CA GLU A 52 -5.38 7.41 6.73
C GLU A 52 -6.31 6.25 7.10
N GLU A 53 -7.62 6.35 6.83
CA GLU A 53 -8.52 5.21 6.98
C GLU A 53 -8.19 4.10 5.99
N MET A 54 -7.97 4.44 4.71
CA MET A 54 -7.58 3.47 3.68
C MET A 54 -6.19 2.88 3.92
N GLU A 55 -5.26 3.68 4.46
CA GLU A 55 -3.97 3.20 4.93
C GLU A 55 -4.14 2.11 5.99
N LYS A 56 -4.99 2.34 7.01
CA LYS A 56 -5.27 1.33 8.05
C LYS A 56 -5.88 0.05 7.46
N VAL A 57 -6.74 0.18 6.45
CA VAL A 57 -7.30 -0.99 5.73
C VAL A 57 -6.19 -1.77 5.02
N ALA A 58 -5.32 -1.10 4.25
CA ALA A 58 -4.20 -1.74 3.59
C ALA A 58 -3.29 -2.46 4.59
N MET A 59 -2.99 -1.80 5.71
CA MET A 59 -2.13 -2.32 6.78
C MET A 59 -2.73 -3.53 7.50
N LYS A 60 -4.05 -3.53 7.71
CA LYS A 60 -4.78 -4.69 8.24
C LYS A 60 -4.65 -5.90 7.31
N TRP A 61 -4.60 -5.71 5.99
CA TRP A 61 -4.45 -6.81 5.04
C TRP A 61 -3.01 -7.33 4.96
N VAL A 62 -2.04 -6.43 4.73
CA VAL A 62 -0.63 -6.81 4.51
C VAL A 62 0.03 -7.41 5.74
N SER A 63 -0.39 -7.03 6.96
CA SER A 63 0.09 -7.63 8.22
C SER A 63 -0.21 -9.13 8.35
N ARG A 64 -1.09 -9.67 7.50
CA ARG A 64 -1.41 -11.10 7.46
C ARG A 64 -0.39 -11.92 6.66
N CYS A 65 0.51 -11.25 5.94
CA CYS A 65 1.56 -11.88 5.13
C CYS A 65 1.03 -12.93 4.14
N ILE A 66 -0.12 -12.64 3.52
CA ILE A 66 -0.73 -13.51 2.50
C ILE A 66 -0.77 -12.79 1.15
N TYR A 67 -0.30 -13.47 0.10
CA TYR A 67 -0.38 -12.94 -1.26
C TYR A 67 -1.64 -13.43 -1.97
N ARG A 68 -2.78 -12.87 -1.54
CA ARG A 68 -4.09 -13.04 -2.19
C ARG A 68 -4.95 -11.83 -1.92
N TYR A 69 -6.01 -11.65 -2.71
CA TYR A 69 -7.04 -10.64 -2.43
C TYR A 69 -8.03 -11.13 -1.35
N PRO A 70 -8.65 -10.21 -0.58
CA PRO A 70 -9.72 -10.56 0.34
C PRO A 70 -10.96 -11.03 -0.42
N TYR A 71 -11.38 -12.28 -0.22
CA TYR A 71 -12.70 -12.74 -0.66
C TYR A 71 -13.79 -12.11 0.22
N SER A 72 -14.81 -11.54 -0.42
CA SER A 72 -15.91 -10.81 0.23
C SER A 72 -16.61 -11.59 1.34
N ASP A 73 -16.76 -12.89 1.13
CA ASP A 73 -17.53 -13.76 2.02
C ASP A 73 -16.73 -14.12 3.29
N THR A 74 -15.40 -14.08 3.18
CA THR A 74 -14.50 -14.42 4.29
C THR A 74 -14.02 -13.17 5.03
N TYR A 75 -13.89 -12.04 4.33
CA TYR A 75 -13.37 -10.79 4.88
C TYR A 75 -14.27 -9.61 4.51
N PRO A 76 -15.52 -9.59 5.02
CA PRO A 76 -16.49 -8.58 4.64
C PRO A 76 -16.09 -7.15 5.02
N GLU A 77 -15.14 -6.98 5.96
CA GLU A 77 -14.65 -5.66 6.34
C GLU A 77 -13.82 -4.95 5.25
N PHE A 78 -13.38 -5.67 4.19
CA PHE A 78 -12.69 -5.10 3.04
C PHE A 78 -13.63 -4.85 1.86
N ASN A 79 -14.92 -5.16 2.01
CA ASN A 79 -15.91 -4.92 0.94
C ASN A 79 -16.00 -3.44 0.59
N GLY A 80 -16.09 -3.15 -0.71
CA GLY A 80 -16.11 -1.78 -1.22
C GLY A 80 -14.75 -1.09 -1.28
N THR A 81 -13.66 -1.78 -0.90
CA THR A 81 -12.28 -1.28 -1.07
C THR A 81 -11.55 -2.02 -2.18
N GLY A 82 -10.76 -1.28 -2.96
CA GLY A 82 -9.81 -1.86 -3.91
C GLY A 82 -8.44 -2.03 -3.26
N LEU A 83 -7.75 -3.13 -3.55
CA LEU A 83 -6.37 -3.35 -3.14
C LEU A 83 -5.49 -3.56 -4.38
N SER A 84 -4.29 -3.02 -4.35
CA SER A 84 -3.16 -3.42 -5.21
C SER A 84 -2.11 -4.04 -4.30
N ILE A 85 -1.63 -5.24 -4.63
CA ILE A 85 -0.73 -6.01 -3.76
C ILE A 85 0.48 -6.44 -4.58
N ASP A 86 1.66 -6.08 -4.09
CA ASP A 86 2.94 -6.50 -4.66
C ASP A 86 3.75 -7.31 -3.64
N LEU A 87 4.48 -8.30 -4.15
CA LEU A 87 5.49 -9.03 -3.40
C LEU A 87 6.87 -8.61 -3.86
N SER A 88 7.78 -8.41 -2.91
CA SER A 88 9.18 -8.16 -3.19
C SER A 88 10.06 -9.07 -2.34
N ALA A 89 11.14 -9.57 -2.94
CA ALA A 89 12.18 -10.33 -2.24
C ALA A 89 13.07 -9.43 -1.36
N LYS A 90 13.05 -8.11 -1.60
CA LYS A 90 13.74 -7.09 -0.81
C LYS A 90 12.71 -6.22 -0.12
N LYS A 91 13.12 -5.50 0.94
CA LYS A 91 12.25 -4.49 1.56
C LYS A 91 11.86 -3.44 0.50
N PRO A 92 10.59 -3.37 0.08
CA PRO A 92 10.18 -2.43 -0.95
C PRO A 92 10.06 -1.01 -0.38
N LYS A 93 10.15 -0.01 -1.26
CA LYS A 93 9.63 1.33 -1.00
C LYS A 93 8.16 1.39 -1.40
N PHE A 94 7.39 2.30 -0.81
CA PHE A 94 5.98 2.47 -1.18
C PHE A 94 5.80 2.83 -2.66
N THR A 95 6.71 3.60 -3.24
CA THR A 95 6.66 3.98 -4.66
C THR A 95 6.99 2.85 -5.64
N ASP A 96 7.56 1.74 -5.16
CA ASP A 96 7.82 0.57 -6.02
C ASP A 96 6.51 -0.05 -6.55
N ALA A 97 5.39 0.16 -5.85
CA ALA A 97 4.06 -0.28 -6.28
C ALA A 97 3.60 0.32 -7.63
N PHE A 98 4.26 1.37 -8.10
CA PHE A 98 3.92 2.07 -9.33
C PHE A 98 4.86 1.75 -10.50
N TYR A 99 5.78 0.79 -10.33
CA TYR A 99 6.79 0.47 -11.35
C TYR A 99 6.16 0.14 -12.72
N TYR A 100 5.11 -0.69 -12.72
CA TYR A 100 4.44 -1.12 -13.95
C TYR A 100 3.44 -0.10 -14.51
N ALA A 101 3.16 0.99 -13.79
CA ALA A 101 2.20 1.99 -14.23
C ALA A 101 2.71 2.87 -15.40
N TYR A 102 4.00 2.79 -15.73
CA TYR A 102 4.65 3.56 -16.81
C TYR A 102 5.05 2.71 -18.01
N THR A 103 4.79 1.40 -17.98
CA THR A 103 5.19 0.45 -19.04
C THR A 103 4.02 -0.01 -19.90
N GLY A 104 2.85 0.64 -19.77
CA GLY A 104 1.63 0.37 -20.53
C GLY A 104 1.47 1.28 -21.74
#